data_AF-A0A382V8B3-F1
#
_entry.id   AF-A0A382V8B3-F1
#
_cell.length_a   1.000
_cell.length_b   1.000
_cell.length_c   1.000
_cell.angle_alpha   90.00
_cell.angle_beta   90.00
_cell.angle_gamma   90.00
#
_symmetry.space_group_name_H-M   'P 1'
#
loop_
_entity.id
_entity.type
_entity.pdbx_description
1 polymer ?
#
loop_
_entity_poly.entity_id
_entity_poly.type
_entity_poly.pdbx_seq_one_letter_code
_entity_poly.pdbx_strand_id
1 'polypeptide(L)'
;MDKLVFTTVSLTLSFMGLLGATAVQAQGTPLPIELLPLGKDIGLTAGQTVTPAYEGWYEKEDGTIALSFGYYNRNSEEILDIPVGSGNRIIGGPGGDADQGQPTRFETGRQWGVFTVNVTAGSDQQGVWH
;
A
#
# COMPACT_ATOMS: atom_id res chain seq x y z
N MET A 1 42.67 53.48 38.51
CA MET A 1 41.25 53.38 38.16
C MET A 1 41.09 53.15 36.65
N ASP A 2 41.72 52.10 36.08
CA ASP A 2 41.66 51.86 34.61
C ASP A 2 41.82 50.38 34.23
N LYS A 3 41.40 49.45 35.09
CA LYS A 3 41.43 48.00 34.77
C LYS A 3 40.21 47.23 35.28
N LEU A 4 39.11 47.93 35.59
CA LEU A 4 37.90 47.32 36.15
C LEU A 4 36.63 47.57 35.33
N VAL A 5 36.76 48.08 34.08
CA VAL A 5 35.64 48.35 33.16
C VAL A 5 35.76 47.54 31.85
N PHE A 6 36.75 46.66 31.74
CA PHE A 6 36.87 45.72 30.61
C PHE A 6 36.41 44.29 30.94
N THR A 7 35.74 44.11 32.09
CA THR A 7 35.15 42.83 32.50
C THR A 7 33.63 42.90 32.44
N THR A 8 33.06 43.48 31.37
CA THR A 8 31.59 43.47 31.17
C THR A 8 31.15 43.69 29.72
N VAL A 9 31.99 43.44 28.71
CA VAL A 9 31.59 43.49 27.29
C VAL A 9 32.30 42.39 26.49
N SER A 10 31.93 41.13 26.71
CA SER A 10 31.98 40.03 25.73
C SER A 10 31.48 38.72 26.35
N LEU A 11 30.30 38.77 26.96
CA LEU A 11 29.54 37.56 27.26
C LEU A 11 28.06 37.75 26.84
N THR A 12 27.87 38.36 25.67
CA THR A 12 26.57 38.53 25.02
C THR A 12 26.61 38.07 23.56
N LEU A 13 27.52 37.15 23.22
CA LEU A 13 27.67 36.68 21.83
C LEU A 13 27.83 35.15 21.68
N SER A 14 27.22 34.36 22.57
CA SER A 14 27.21 32.89 22.42
C SER A 14 25.87 32.23 22.68
N PHE A 15 24.76 32.98 22.58
CA PHE A 15 23.42 32.40 22.62
C PHE A 15 22.56 32.90 21.46
N MET A 16 23.14 32.97 20.27
CA MET A 16 22.36 33.24 19.06
C MET A 16 22.94 32.42 17.92
N GLY A 17 22.41 31.22 17.75
CA GLY A 17 22.76 30.37 16.63
C GLY A 17 22.63 28.90 16.96
N LEU A 18 21.40 28.42 17.17
CA LEU A 18 20.98 27.10 16.69
C LEU A 18 19.46 26.95 16.84
N LEU A 19 18.71 27.64 15.97
CA LEU A 19 17.38 27.19 15.57
C LEU A 19 17.49 26.75 14.11
N GLY A 20 18.24 25.66 13.89
CA GLY A 20 18.15 24.92 12.65
C GLY A 20 16.83 24.16 12.68
N ALA A 21 15.79 24.72 12.09
CA ALA A 21 14.56 23.98 11.83
C ALA A 21 14.91 22.83 10.87
N THR A 22 15.11 21.62 11.41
CA THR A 22 15.10 20.41 10.60
C THR A 22 13.66 20.25 10.10
N ALA A 23 13.39 20.76 8.90
CA ALA A 23 12.21 20.34 8.17
C ALA A 23 12.40 18.86 7.85
N VAL A 24 11.88 17.99 8.72
CA VAL A 24 11.71 16.58 8.40
C VAL A 24 10.73 16.56 7.23
N GLN A 25 11.24 16.35 6.02
CA GLN A 25 10.40 16.10 4.85
C GLN A 25 9.80 14.70 5.04
N ALA A 26 8.66 14.64 5.74
CA ALA A 26 7.93 13.40 5.98
C ALA A 26 7.12 12.93 4.76
N GLN A 27 7.04 13.75 3.70
CA GLN A 27 6.37 13.38 2.45
C GLN A 27 7.36 12.66 1.55
N GLY A 28 7.13 11.35 1.36
CA GLY A 28 7.83 10.55 0.34
C GLY A 28 7.61 11.11 -1.06
N THR A 29 8.42 10.66 -2.01
CA THR A 29 8.30 11.05 -3.42
C THR A 29 6.86 10.80 -3.90
N PRO A 30 6.14 11.82 -4.42
CA PRO A 30 4.83 11.61 -5.01
C PRO A 30 4.94 10.57 -6.13
N LEU A 31 4.17 9.49 -6.04
CA LEU A 31 4.08 8.54 -7.14
C LEU A 31 3.37 9.21 -8.33
N PRO A 32 3.82 8.98 -9.58
CA PRO A 32 3.01 9.24 -10.76
C PRO A 32 1.56 8.76 -10.55
N ILE A 33 0.56 9.55 -10.99
CA ILE A 33 -0.87 9.22 -10.80
C ILE A 33 -1.21 7.83 -11.38
N GLU A 34 -0.52 7.44 -12.44
CA GLU A 34 -0.62 6.13 -13.09
C GLU A 34 -0.24 4.95 -12.17
N LEU A 35 0.58 5.21 -11.14
CA LEU A 35 1.00 4.22 -10.13
C LEU A 35 0.14 4.28 -8.86
N LEU A 36 -0.88 5.15 -8.80
CA LEU A 36 -1.75 5.22 -7.64
C LEU A 36 -2.75 4.05 -7.65
N PRO A 37 -2.85 3.29 -6.53
CA PRO A 37 -3.76 2.15 -6.42
C PRO A 37 -5.22 2.47 -6.77
N LEU A 38 -5.64 3.73 -6.63
CA LEU A 38 -7.00 4.19 -6.89
C LEU A 38 -7.09 5.41 -7.83
N GLY A 39 -6.04 5.71 -8.60
CA GLY A 39 -6.07 6.78 -9.60
C GLY A 39 -7.01 6.40 -10.75
N LYS A 40 -8.26 6.87 -10.73
CA LYS A 40 -9.31 6.49 -11.69
C LYS A 40 -9.37 7.37 -12.95
N ASP A 41 -8.75 8.54 -12.94
CA ASP A 41 -9.17 9.64 -13.83
C ASP A 41 -8.01 10.32 -14.60
N ILE A 42 -7.16 9.52 -15.26
CA ILE A 42 -6.16 10.05 -16.21
C ILE A 42 -6.68 10.12 -17.66
N GLY A 43 -7.97 9.83 -17.88
CA GLY A 43 -8.62 9.91 -19.19
C GLY A 43 -8.34 8.73 -20.12
N LEU A 44 -7.68 7.68 -19.65
CA LEU A 44 -7.50 6.41 -20.37
C LEU A 44 -8.70 5.49 -20.14
N THR A 45 -9.19 4.84 -21.19
CA THR A 45 -10.32 3.89 -21.10
C THR A 45 -9.89 2.42 -21.12
N ALA A 46 -8.67 2.14 -21.59
CA ALA A 46 -8.05 0.83 -21.75
C ALA A 46 -6.53 0.89 -21.51
N GLY A 47 -5.86 -0.27 -21.41
CA GLY A 47 -4.41 -0.40 -21.26
C GLY A 47 -3.87 -0.10 -19.85
N GLN A 48 -4.76 0.08 -18.86
CA GLN A 48 -4.41 0.29 -17.46
C GLN A 48 -4.35 -1.03 -16.70
N THR A 49 -3.79 -0.97 -15.49
CA THR A 49 -3.62 -2.13 -14.62
C THR A 49 -4.91 -2.49 -13.87
N VAL A 50 -5.03 -3.77 -13.53
CA VAL A 50 -5.89 -4.24 -12.44
C VAL A 50 -5.06 -4.31 -11.16
N THR A 51 -5.66 -3.96 -10.03
CA THR A 51 -4.99 -4.09 -8.72
C THR A 51 -5.83 -4.86 -7.73
N PRO A 52 -5.28 -5.91 -7.11
CA PRO A 52 -5.87 -6.59 -5.98
C PRO A 52 -6.18 -5.65 -4.81
N ALA A 53 -7.27 -5.92 -4.11
CA ALA A 53 -7.65 -5.25 -2.88
C ALA A 53 -7.85 -6.30 -1.78
N TYR A 54 -7.07 -6.22 -0.71
CA TYR A 54 -7.40 -6.93 0.51
C TYR A 54 -8.55 -6.21 1.22
N GLU A 55 -9.61 -6.93 1.55
CA GLU A 55 -10.87 -6.36 2.06
C GLU A 55 -11.15 -6.75 3.51
N GLY A 56 -10.16 -7.37 4.17
CA GLY A 56 -10.24 -7.79 5.56
C GLY A 56 -10.40 -9.30 5.69
N TRP A 57 -10.79 -9.72 6.89
CA TRP A 57 -10.91 -11.11 7.25
C TRP A 57 -12.15 -11.35 8.11
N TYR A 58 -12.65 -12.58 8.08
CA TYR A 58 -13.71 -13.03 8.97
C TYR A 58 -13.44 -14.45 9.45
N GLU A 59 -13.85 -14.72 10.69
CA GLU A 59 -13.80 -16.07 11.26
C GLU A 59 -14.99 -16.89 10.77
N LYS A 60 -14.74 -18.14 10.39
CA LYS A 60 -15.77 -19.10 10.00
C LYS A 60 -16.18 -19.95 11.21
N GLU A 61 -17.31 -20.63 11.10
CA GLU A 61 -17.85 -21.51 12.16
C GLU A 61 -16.89 -22.65 12.54
N ASP A 62 -16.04 -23.09 11.61
CA ASP A 62 -15.02 -24.12 11.82
C ASP A 62 -13.74 -23.60 12.52
N GLY A 63 -13.70 -22.32 12.91
CA GLY A 63 -12.56 -21.67 13.57
C GLY A 63 -11.41 -21.29 12.63
N THR A 64 -11.56 -21.46 11.30
CA THR A 64 -10.60 -20.95 10.32
C THR A 64 -10.92 -19.52 9.91
N ILE A 65 -9.93 -18.79 9.42
CA ILE A 65 -10.07 -17.40 9.00
C ILE A 65 -10.13 -17.34 7.47
N ALA A 66 -11.13 -16.65 6.93
CA ALA A 66 -11.21 -16.34 5.51
C ALA A 66 -10.67 -14.93 5.26
N LEU A 67 -9.58 -14.84 4.48
CA LEU A 67 -9.06 -13.57 3.97
C LEU A 67 -9.84 -13.18 2.71
N SER A 68 -10.55 -12.05 2.74
CA SER A 68 -11.38 -11.60 1.63
C SER A 68 -10.61 -10.70 0.68
N PHE A 69 -10.78 -10.93 -0.62
CA PHE A 69 -10.15 -10.15 -1.66
C PHE A 69 -11.18 -9.65 -2.68
N GLY A 70 -10.96 -8.43 -3.14
CA GLY A 70 -11.58 -7.84 -4.31
C GLY A 70 -10.49 -7.33 -5.26
N TYR A 71 -10.87 -6.60 -6.31
CA TYR A 71 -9.92 -5.94 -7.20
C TYR A 71 -10.51 -4.68 -7.79
N TYR A 72 -9.64 -3.79 -8.27
CA TYR A 72 -10.04 -2.65 -9.07
C TYR A 72 -9.43 -2.74 -10.47
N ASN A 73 -10.29 -2.92 -11.48
CA ASN A 73 -9.93 -2.73 -12.88
C ASN A 73 -10.10 -1.24 -13.22
N ARG A 74 -8.98 -0.56 -13.49
CA ARG A 74 -8.97 0.88 -13.80
C ARG A 74 -9.50 1.18 -15.19
N ASN A 75 -9.55 0.19 -16.07
CA ASN A 75 -10.11 0.34 -17.40
C ASN A 75 -11.63 0.51 -17.30
N SER A 76 -12.15 1.56 -17.95
CA SER A 76 -13.59 1.81 -18.01
C SER A 76 -14.28 1.00 -19.10
N GLU A 77 -13.54 0.55 -20.11
CA GLU A 77 -14.09 -0.14 -21.29
C GLU A 77 -13.43 -1.52 -21.55
N GLU A 78 -12.24 -1.77 -21.03
CA GLU A 78 -11.50 -3.01 -21.26
C GLU A 78 -11.69 -4.02 -20.10
N ILE A 79 -12.16 -5.21 -20.46
CA ILE A 79 -12.12 -6.39 -19.60
C ILE A 79 -10.80 -7.10 -19.84
N LEU A 80 -10.10 -7.48 -18.78
CA LEU A 80 -8.85 -8.22 -18.89
C LEU A 80 -9.06 -9.70 -18.58
N ASP A 81 -8.44 -10.56 -19.39
CA ASP A 81 -8.36 -11.99 -19.14
C ASP A 81 -6.91 -12.33 -18.77
N ILE A 82 -6.66 -12.60 -17.48
CA ILE A 82 -5.33 -12.88 -16.93
C ILE A 82 -5.35 -14.28 -16.28
N PRO A 83 -4.75 -15.30 -16.91
CA PRO A 83 -4.75 -16.65 -16.36
C PRO A 83 -3.95 -16.72 -15.07
N VAL A 84 -4.26 -17.72 -14.24
CA VAL A 84 -3.45 -18.03 -13.04
C VAL A 84 -2.00 -18.25 -13.45
N GLY A 85 -1.08 -17.60 -12.74
CA GLY A 85 0.34 -17.63 -13.04
C GLY A 85 1.09 -16.47 -12.40
N SER A 86 2.28 -16.15 -12.91
CA SER A 86 3.16 -15.15 -12.27
C SER A 86 2.55 -13.74 -12.15
N GLY A 87 1.57 -13.40 -13.01
CA GLY A 87 0.84 -12.13 -12.97
C GLY A 87 -0.58 -12.22 -12.41
N ASN A 88 -0.96 -13.37 -11.84
CA ASN A 88 -2.23 -13.59 -11.12
C ASN A 88 -2.07 -14.79 -10.17
N ARG A 89 -1.46 -14.56 -9.01
CA ARG A 89 -1.16 -15.61 -8.03
C ARG A 89 -1.28 -15.12 -6.59
N ILE A 90 -1.50 -16.08 -5.70
CA ILE A 90 -1.45 -15.85 -4.26
C ILE A 90 -0.09 -16.32 -3.75
N ILE A 91 0.66 -15.42 -3.13
CA ILE A 91 1.94 -15.71 -2.51
C ILE A 91 1.73 -15.89 -1.00
N GLY A 92 2.35 -16.93 -0.44
CA GLY A 92 2.32 -17.24 1.00
C GLY A 92 1.04 -17.93 1.49
N GLY A 93 0.01 -18.00 0.65
CA GLY A 93 -1.25 -18.67 0.98
C GLY A 93 -1.07 -20.20 1.14
N PRO A 94 -2.05 -20.89 1.75
CA PRO A 94 -1.96 -22.32 2.04
C PRO A 94 -1.83 -23.19 0.79
N GLY A 95 -2.34 -22.73 -0.36
CA GLY A 95 -2.17 -23.41 -1.64
C GLY A 95 -0.85 -23.15 -2.37
N GLY A 96 0.05 -22.31 -1.81
CA GLY A 96 1.23 -21.83 -2.52
C GLY A 96 0.86 -21.08 -3.81
N ASP A 97 1.67 -21.22 -4.87
CA ASP A 97 1.45 -20.55 -6.16
C ASP A 97 0.35 -21.23 -7.02
N ALA A 98 -0.38 -22.22 -6.48
CA ALA A 98 -1.48 -22.87 -7.18
C ALA A 98 -2.71 -21.95 -7.31
N ASP A 99 -3.66 -22.37 -8.14
CA ASP A 99 -5.00 -21.77 -8.19
C ASP A 99 -5.69 -21.95 -6.83
N GLN A 100 -6.08 -20.84 -6.22
CA GLN A 100 -6.79 -20.76 -4.95
C GLN A 100 -8.17 -20.12 -5.12
N GLY A 101 -8.69 -20.05 -6.35
CA GLY A 101 -9.99 -19.47 -6.67
C GLY A 101 -9.94 -17.99 -7.06
N GLN A 102 -8.74 -17.44 -7.32
CA GLN A 102 -8.61 -16.08 -7.83
C GLN A 102 -9.26 -15.97 -9.23
N PRO A 103 -9.95 -14.85 -9.55
CA PRO A 103 -10.58 -14.67 -10.85
C PRO A 103 -9.54 -14.62 -11.97
N THR A 104 -9.92 -15.11 -13.14
CA THR A 104 -9.10 -15.02 -14.37
C THR A 104 -9.67 -14.05 -15.40
N ARG A 105 -10.88 -13.54 -15.16
CA ARG A 105 -11.54 -12.49 -15.94
C ARG A 105 -11.86 -11.31 -15.03
N PHE A 106 -11.42 -10.13 -15.42
CA PHE A 106 -11.48 -8.92 -14.61
C PHE A 106 -12.40 -7.89 -15.27
N GLU A 107 -13.67 -7.93 -14.88
CA GLU A 107 -14.68 -6.93 -15.26
C GLU A 107 -14.25 -5.51 -14.87
N THR A 108 -14.77 -4.51 -15.58
CA THR A 108 -14.41 -3.10 -15.36
C THR A 108 -14.84 -2.62 -13.97
N GLY A 109 -14.13 -1.62 -13.44
CA GLY A 109 -14.45 -1.01 -12.17
C GLY A 109 -14.04 -1.83 -10.94
N ARG A 110 -14.67 -1.53 -9.79
CA ARG A 110 -14.37 -2.16 -8.50
C ARG A 110 -15.28 -3.37 -8.30
N GLN A 111 -14.66 -4.50 -8.00
CA GLN A 111 -15.34 -5.71 -7.57
C GLN A 111 -14.91 -6.03 -6.14
N TRP A 112 -15.87 -6.37 -5.30
CA TRP A 112 -15.69 -6.68 -3.87
C TRP A 112 -15.96 -8.15 -3.61
N GLY A 113 -15.23 -8.74 -2.66
CA GLY A 113 -15.47 -10.09 -2.12
C GLY A 113 -15.48 -11.18 -3.20
N VAL A 114 -14.64 -11.05 -4.22
CA VAL A 114 -14.70 -11.93 -5.39
C VAL A 114 -14.17 -13.34 -5.11
N PHE A 115 -13.29 -13.50 -4.12
CA PHE A 115 -12.87 -14.79 -3.59
C PHE A 115 -12.26 -14.64 -2.20
N THR A 116 -12.02 -15.77 -1.54
CA THR A 116 -11.34 -15.82 -0.25
C THR A 116 -10.22 -16.86 -0.21
N VAL A 117 -9.23 -16.61 0.64
CA VAL A 117 -8.16 -17.57 0.98
C VAL A 117 -8.33 -17.96 2.44
N ASN A 118 -8.55 -19.25 2.70
CA ASN A 118 -8.75 -19.76 4.06
C ASN A 118 -7.42 -20.08 4.72
N VAL A 119 -7.16 -19.51 5.90
CA VAL A 119 -5.96 -19.77 6.72
C VAL A 119 -6.36 -20.28 8.09
N THR A 120 -5.45 -20.99 8.76
CA THR A 120 -5.68 -21.44 10.15
C THR A 120 -5.53 -20.28 11.12
N ALA A 121 -6.46 -20.13 12.07
CA ALA A 121 -6.37 -19.13 13.12
C ALA A 121 -5.07 -19.30 13.94
N GLY A 122 -4.40 -18.18 14.24
CA GLY A 122 -3.15 -18.17 15.00
C GLY A 122 -1.92 -18.67 14.23
N SER A 123 -2.03 -18.92 12.92
CA SER A 123 -0.87 -19.20 12.07
C SER A 123 -0.18 -17.92 11.58
N ASP A 124 1.11 -18.01 11.27
CA ASP A 124 1.87 -16.93 10.61
C ASP A 124 1.67 -16.91 9.08
N GLN A 125 0.69 -17.66 8.56
CA GLN A 125 0.40 -17.72 7.13
C GLN A 125 -0.15 -16.37 6.66
N GLN A 126 0.35 -15.90 5.52
CA GLN A 126 -0.05 -14.63 4.91
C GLN A 126 -0.52 -14.89 3.49
N GLY A 127 -1.62 -14.27 3.07
CA GLY A 127 -2.06 -14.30 1.67
C GLY A 127 -1.82 -12.96 1.01
N VAL A 128 -0.95 -12.90 0.02
CA VAL A 128 -0.77 -11.70 -0.82
C VAL A 128 -1.18 -12.05 -2.24
N TRP A 129 -2.14 -11.31 -2.79
CA TRP A 129 -2.52 -11.44 -4.19
C TRP A 129 -1.71 -10.49 -5.06
N HIS A 130 -1.02 -11.07 -6.05
CA HIS A 130 -0.27 -10.39 -7.10
C HIS A 130 -0.89 -10.61 -8.47
#